data_AF-A0A1Y5R9I4-F1
#
_entry.id   AF-A0A1Y5R9I4-F1
#
_cell.length_a   1.000
_cell.length_b   1.000
_cell.length_c   1.000
_cell.angle_alpha   90.00
_cell.angle_beta   90.00
_cell.angle_gamma   90.00
#
_symmetry.space_group_name_H-M   'P 1'
#
loop_
_entity.id
_entity.type
_entity.pdbx_description
1 polymer ?
#
loop_
_entity_poly.entity_id
_entity_poly.type
_entity_poly.pdbx_seq_one_letter_code
_entity_poly.pdbx_strand_id
1 'polypeptide(L)'
;MRVRFIPCALWLSLFGTFAPAQEAAQPQVVCTLAGCKEIVLPKPRYSDASAFSVQQVWSVVNDILSVSGLLPNFQVVETDEVGNAAAVIIDGERYLAFNPDWIAQYKADPFAQWQLYGVMAHEVGHHLQGHTITGTGSRPPTELEADEYAGFTLSALGASLTEAQSLWATLSESGSVTHPPRHQRLAAVERGWIRRKGQSPASTRPAAQPSTSSAPPPPGRYMRNCVSISASNRPAQLCFSSYLASQGSNSYGPGNTQDGNPRTAWVEGVSGQGVGENFSIIFDAPTHLSVLSIRNGYAKSERVYSRNSRVRSMRITGSNGKQANFTLRDTSDWQQIGTIADLGPIAWANFEILDVYAGTHYQDTAITEIVFK
;
A
#
# COMPACT_ATOMS: atom_id res chain seq x y z
N MET A 1 22.84 -82.54 -29.67
CA MET A 1 22.39 -81.52 -28.68
C MET A 1 23.55 -80.57 -28.41
N ARG A 2 23.47 -79.33 -28.90
CA ARG A 2 24.45 -78.27 -28.61
C ARG A 2 23.70 -77.04 -28.11
N VAL A 3 23.98 -76.65 -26.88
CA VAL A 3 23.50 -75.43 -26.23
C VAL A 3 24.22 -74.23 -26.88
N ARG A 4 23.50 -73.18 -27.27
CA ARG A 4 24.08 -71.92 -27.74
C ARG A 4 23.55 -70.75 -26.90
N PHE A 5 24.52 -70.01 -26.38
CA PHE A 5 24.40 -68.78 -25.60
C PHE A 5 23.81 -67.62 -26.42
N ILE A 6 23.06 -66.76 -25.74
CA ILE A 6 22.52 -65.48 -26.21
C ILE A 6 23.57 -64.39 -25.99
N PRO A 7 23.85 -63.49 -26.96
CA PRO A 7 24.45 -62.19 -26.66
C PRO A 7 23.39 -61.09 -26.68
N CYS A 8 23.38 -60.34 -25.59
CA CYS A 8 22.63 -59.11 -25.37
C CYS A 8 23.20 -58.00 -26.26
N ALA A 9 22.39 -57.39 -27.13
CA ALA A 9 22.78 -56.23 -27.91
C ALA A 9 22.58 -54.95 -27.08
N LEU A 10 23.68 -54.25 -26.81
CA LEU A 10 23.71 -52.93 -26.18
C LEU A 10 22.96 -51.90 -27.04
N TRP A 11 21.99 -51.21 -26.45
CA TRP A 11 21.52 -49.91 -26.93
C TRP A 11 22.52 -48.83 -26.50
N LEU A 12 23.21 -48.21 -27.47
CA LEU A 12 23.93 -46.95 -27.24
C LEU A 12 22.92 -45.80 -27.21
N SER A 13 22.62 -45.31 -26.01
CA SER A 13 21.92 -44.05 -25.81
C SER A 13 22.85 -42.88 -26.17
N LEU A 14 22.64 -42.25 -27.33
CA LEU A 14 23.20 -40.92 -27.58
C LEU A 14 22.49 -39.93 -26.65
N PHE A 15 23.13 -39.61 -25.53
CA PHE A 15 22.78 -38.43 -24.74
C PHE A 15 23.30 -37.19 -25.48
N GLY A 16 22.45 -36.63 -26.35
CA GLY A 16 22.63 -35.26 -26.80
C GLY A 16 22.46 -34.33 -25.60
N THR A 17 23.55 -33.72 -25.16
CA THR A 17 23.52 -32.63 -24.19
C THR A 17 22.83 -31.44 -24.83
N PHE A 18 21.53 -31.29 -24.63
CA PHE A 18 20.86 -30.01 -24.84
C PHE A 18 21.32 -29.08 -23.72
N ALA A 19 22.32 -28.26 -24.01
CA ALA A 19 22.51 -27.04 -23.24
C ALA A 19 21.24 -26.18 -23.43
N PRO A 20 20.62 -25.64 -22.37
CA PRO A 20 19.54 -24.69 -22.54
C PRO A 20 20.09 -23.50 -23.32
N ALA A 21 19.50 -23.22 -24.48
CA ALA A 21 19.79 -21.99 -25.21
C ALA A 21 19.46 -20.81 -24.28
N GLN A 22 20.48 -20.03 -23.89
CA GLN A 22 20.25 -18.72 -23.30
C GLN A 22 19.58 -17.88 -24.38
N GLU A 23 18.31 -17.57 -24.18
CA GLU A 23 17.58 -16.62 -25.02
C GLU A 23 18.34 -15.29 -24.96
N ALA A 24 18.92 -14.89 -26.10
CA ALA A 24 19.67 -13.65 -26.18
C ALA A 24 18.70 -12.50 -25.94
N ALA A 25 19.04 -11.61 -25.01
CA ALA A 25 18.25 -10.43 -24.72
C ALA A 25 18.08 -9.60 -25.99
N GLN A 26 16.83 -9.24 -26.31
CA GLN A 26 16.51 -8.47 -27.50
C GLN A 26 16.81 -6.99 -27.24
N PRO A 27 17.31 -6.25 -28.25
CA PRO A 27 17.48 -4.81 -28.14
C PRO A 27 16.11 -4.15 -27.96
N GLN A 28 16.04 -3.20 -27.03
CA GLN A 28 14.84 -2.42 -26.76
C GLN A 28 15.22 -0.96 -26.56
N VAL A 29 14.29 -0.06 -26.93
CA VAL A 29 14.45 1.37 -26.69
C VAL A 29 14.12 1.65 -25.24
N VAL A 30 15.13 2.04 -24.47
CA VAL A 30 14.99 2.42 -23.06
C VAL A 30 15.16 3.91 -22.95
N CYS A 31 14.25 4.54 -22.24
CA CYS A 31 14.24 5.97 -22.04
C CYS A 31 14.48 6.30 -20.58
N THR A 32 15.24 7.37 -20.41
CA THR A 32 15.59 7.99 -19.15
C THR A 32 15.18 9.45 -19.22
N LEU A 33 15.16 10.16 -18.10
CA LEU A 33 14.94 11.62 -18.09
C LEU A 33 15.82 12.43 -19.06
N ALA A 34 16.98 11.93 -19.45
CA ALA A 34 17.92 12.62 -20.34
C ALA A 34 17.73 12.27 -21.83
N GLY A 35 17.00 11.20 -22.15
CA GLY A 35 16.91 10.70 -23.52
C GLY A 35 16.61 9.22 -23.62
N CYS A 36 16.32 8.78 -24.85
CA CYS A 36 16.14 7.37 -25.20
C CYS A 36 17.39 6.82 -25.90
N LYS A 37 17.72 5.56 -25.60
CA LYS A 37 18.77 4.81 -26.28
C LYS A 37 18.31 3.38 -26.50
N GLU A 38 18.67 2.81 -27.65
CA GLU A 38 18.51 1.37 -27.86
C GLU A 38 19.63 0.64 -27.11
N ILE A 39 19.24 -0.22 -26.18
CA ILE A 39 20.15 -1.01 -25.34
C ILE A 39 19.67 -2.45 -25.26
N VAL A 40 20.58 -3.36 -24.94
CA VAL A 40 20.27 -4.76 -24.69
C VAL A 40 20.32 -4.97 -23.18
N LEU A 41 19.15 -5.01 -22.54
CA LEU A 41 19.06 -5.31 -21.10
C LEU A 41 18.94 -6.82 -20.90
N PRO A 42 19.95 -7.51 -20.34
CA PRO A 42 19.82 -8.91 -20.01
C PRO A 42 18.77 -9.09 -18.90
N LYS A 43 18.02 -10.20 -18.95
CA LYS A 43 17.11 -10.56 -17.86
C LYS A 43 17.91 -10.65 -16.54
N PRO A 44 17.56 -9.85 -15.53
CA PRO A 44 18.25 -9.88 -14.25
C PRO A 44 18.16 -11.29 -13.65
N ARG A 45 19.29 -11.84 -13.16
CA ARG A 45 19.23 -13.07 -12.36
C ARG A 45 18.58 -12.72 -11.04
N TYR A 46 17.64 -13.55 -10.57
CA TYR A 46 16.78 -13.34 -9.39
C TYR A 46 17.53 -13.24 -8.04
N SER A 47 18.84 -12.97 -8.04
CA SER A 47 19.74 -13.14 -6.91
C SER A 47 20.59 -11.90 -6.65
N ASP A 48 20.01 -10.70 -6.55
CA ASP A 48 20.73 -9.52 -6.04
C ASP A 48 19.84 -8.53 -5.26
N ALA A 49 18.67 -8.97 -4.76
CA ALA A 49 17.84 -8.17 -3.84
C ALA A 49 18.53 -7.84 -2.49
N SER A 50 19.70 -8.45 -2.23
CA SER A 50 20.55 -8.20 -1.07
C SER A 50 21.67 -7.19 -1.31
N ALA A 51 21.84 -6.66 -2.53
CA ALA A 51 22.79 -5.57 -2.77
C ALA A 51 22.33 -4.32 -1.99
N PHE A 52 23.26 -3.70 -1.26
CA PHE A 52 22.97 -2.57 -0.39
C PHE A 52 22.31 -1.40 -1.14
N SER A 53 22.70 -1.18 -2.41
CA SER A 53 22.10 -0.18 -3.30
C SER A 53 20.66 -0.51 -3.71
N VAL A 54 20.34 -1.79 -3.98
CA VAL A 54 18.96 -2.24 -4.23
C VAL A 54 18.04 -1.96 -3.03
N GLN A 55 18.49 -2.24 -1.80
CA GLN A 55 17.70 -1.96 -0.59
C GLN A 55 17.42 -0.46 -0.39
N GLN A 56 18.39 0.39 -0.74
CA GLN A 56 18.26 1.84 -0.65
C GLN A 56 17.27 2.39 -1.67
N VAL A 57 17.37 1.94 -2.93
CA VAL A 57 16.40 2.32 -3.97
C VAL A 57 15.02 1.81 -3.60
N TRP A 58 14.90 0.60 -3.02
CA TRP A 58 13.64 0.09 -2.49
C TRP A 58 13.04 0.97 -1.38
N SER A 59 13.85 1.56 -0.50
CA SER A 59 13.33 2.51 0.50
C SER A 59 12.68 3.72 -0.18
N VAL A 60 13.36 4.32 -1.15
CA VAL A 60 12.85 5.48 -1.90
C VAL A 60 11.58 5.11 -2.68
N VAL A 61 11.58 3.96 -3.34
CA VAL A 61 10.42 3.43 -4.07
C VAL A 61 9.24 3.17 -3.13
N ASN A 62 9.47 2.63 -1.93
CA ASN A 62 8.41 2.39 -0.95
C ASN A 62 7.79 3.71 -0.45
N ASP A 63 8.62 4.74 -0.20
CA ASP A 63 8.12 6.07 0.18
C ASP A 63 7.24 6.66 -0.94
N ILE A 64 7.66 6.53 -2.20
CA ILE A 64 6.88 6.95 -3.37
C ILE A 64 5.56 6.17 -3.46
N LEU A 65 5.59 4.84 -3.40
CA LEU A 65 4.40 3.99 -3.53
C LEU A 65 3.41 4.19 -2.37
N SER A 66 3.91 4.58 -1.18
CA SER A 66 3.06 4.93 -0.04
C SER A 66 2.15 6.14 -0.33
N VAL A 67 2.61 7.08 -1.17
CA VAL A 67 1.82 8.25 -1.59
C VAL A 67 0.66 7.83 -2.51
N SER A 68 0.90 6.86 -3.39
CA SER A 68 -0.07 6.34 -4.36
C SER A 68 -1.03 5.32 -3.74
N GLY A 69 -0.65 4.73 -2.59
CA GLY A 69 -1.41 3.67 -1.92
C GLY A 69 -1.39 2.34 -2.69
N LEU A 70 -0.43 2.14 -3.58
CA LEU A 70 -0.31 0.95 -4.43
C LEU A 70 0.79 0.04 -3.91
N LEU A 71 0.56 -1.28 -3.97
CA LEU A 71 1.60 -2.26 -3.73
C LEU A 71 2.55 -2.33 -4.93
N PRO A 72 3.87 -2.52 -4.72
CA PRO A 72 4.80 -2.70 -5.82
C PRO A 72 4.46 -3.97 -6.61
N ASN A 73 4.39 -3.84 -7.94
CA ASN A 73 4.20 -4.93 -8.88
C ASN A 73 5.32 -4.99 -9.95
N PHE A 74 6.49 -4.48 -9.59
CA PHE A 74 7.70 -4.45 -10.42
C PHE A 74 8.92 -4.78 -9.54
N GLN A 75 10.01 -5.21 -10.16
CA GLN A 75 11.27 -5.50 -9.47
C GLN A 75 12.25 -4.35 -9.66
N VAL A 76 13.07 -4.05 -8.65
CA VAL A 76 14.15 -3.06 -8.77
C VAL A 76 15.45 -3.79 -9.05
N VAL A 77 16.20 -3.36 -10.07
CA VAL A 77 17.41 -4.05 -10.54
C VAL A 77 18.53 -3.07 -10.88
N GLU A 78 19.77 -3.46 -10.58
CA GLU A 78 20.97 -2.71 -10.92
C GLU A 78 21.42 -3.03 -12.35
N THR A 79 21.82 -2.02 -13.10
CA THR A 79 22.44 -2.16 -14.42
C THR A 79 23.22 -0.91 -14.81
N ASP A 80 24.38 -1.08 -15.43
CA ASP A 80 25.20 -0.02 -16.03
C ASP A 80 24.73 0.39 -17.44
N GLU A 81 23.77 -0.35 -18.00
CA GLU A 81 23.23 -0.11 -19.34
C GLU A 81 22.30 1.10 -19.44
N VAL A 82 21.79 1.59 -18.30
CA VAL A 82 20.99 2.82 -18.23
C VAL A 82 21.83 3.98 -17.69
N GLY A 83 21.57 5.21 -18.15
CA GLY A 83 22.31 6.39 -17.70
C GLY A 83 22.01 6.82 -16.25
N ASN A 84 20.80 6.54 -15.77
CA ASN A 84 20.32 6.89 -14.43
C ASN A 84 19.32 5.83 -13.90
N ALA A 85 18.04 5.90 -14.25
CA ALA A 85 17.03 4.89 -14.00
C ALA A 85 16.03 4.85 -15.15
N ALA A 86 15.37 3.71 -15.33
CA ALA A 86 14.37 3.51 -16.37
C ALA A 86 13.31 2.48 -15.93
N ALA A 87 12.05 2.80 -16.19
CA ALA A 87 10.94 1.86 -16.12
C ALA A 87 10.85 1.02 -17.41
N VAL A 88 11.01 -0.31 -17.30
CA VAL A 88 11.06 -1.23 -18.45
C VAL A 88 10.22 -2.48 -18.24
N ILE A 89 9.86 -3.15 -19.34
CA ILE A 89 9.22 -4.47 -19.31
C ILE A 89 10.15 -5.45 -20.03
N ILE A 90 10.58 -6.50 -19.34
CA ILE A 90 11.45 -7.55 -19.88
C ILE A 90 10.71 -8.88 -19.73
N ASP A 91 10.45 -9.56 -20.85
CA ASP A 91 9.67 -10.82 -20.90
C ASP A 91 8.28 -10.75 -20.23
N GLY A 92 7.60 -9.60 -20.33
CA GLY A 92 6.28 -9.38 -19.70
C GLY A 92 6.34 -9.02 -18.21
N GLU A 93 7.52 -9.01 -17.60
CA GLU A 93 7.73 -8.62 -16.20
C GLU A 93 8.19 -7.16 -16.10
N ARG A 94 7.70 -6.44 -15.09
CA ARG A 94 8.02 -5.01 -14.90
C ARG A 94 9.30 -4.84 -14.07
N TYR A 95 10.20 -3.99 -14.52
CA TYR A 95 11.43 -3.65 -13.81
C TYR A 95 11.66 -2.14 -13.75
N LEU A 96 12.12 -1.68 -12.60
CA LEU A 96 12.78 -0.40 -12.42
C LEU A 96 14.29 -0.64 -12.43
N ALA A 97 14.92 -0.40 -13.56
CA ALA A 97 16.36 -0.55 -13.74
C ALA A 97 17.08 0.74 -13.32
N PHE A 98 18.20 0.65 -12.59
CA PHE A 98 18.96 1.84 -12.19
C PHE A 98 20.48 1.61 -12.26
N ASN A 99 21.21 2.70 -12.48
CA ASN A 99 22.66 2.75 -12.53
C ASN A 99 23.25 3.00 -11.14
N PRO A 100 23.99 2.04 -10.55
CA PRO A 100 24.52 2.17 -9.20
C PRO A 100 25.57 3.28 -9.04
N ASP A 101 26.37 3.56 -10.09
CA ASP A 101 27.36 4.64 -10.07
C ASP A 101 26.69 6.01 -10.07
N TRP A 102 25.58 6.14 -10.80
CA TRP A 102 24.74 7.33 -10.78
C TRP A 102 24.16 7.53 -9.37
N ILE A 103 23.57 6.49 -8.76
CA ILE A 103 23.03 6.57 -7.38
C ILE A 103 24.09 6.96 -6.35
N ALA A 104 25.33 6.47 -6.50
CA ALA A 104 26.41 6.77 -5.57
C ALA A 104 26.73 8.27 -5.47
N GLN A 105 26.52 9.04 -6.54
CA GLN A 105 26.77 10.49 -6.58
C GLN A 105 25.81 11.28 -5.69
N TYR A 106 24.62 10.76 -5.43
CA TYR A 106 23.57 11.41 -4.63
C TYR A 106 23.64 11.05 -3.14
N LYS A 107 24.49 10.09 -2.74
CA LYS A 107 24.65 9.66 -1.33
C LYS A 107 25.34 10.68 -0.43
N ALA A 108 26.12 11.58 -1.01
CA ALA A 108 27.00 12.49 -0.26
C ALA A 108 26.40 13.89 -0.03
N ASP A 109 25.30 14.22 -0.71
CA ASP A 109 24.73 15.58 -0.70
C ASP A 109 23.23 15.56 -0.33
N PRO A 110 22.86 16.09 0.85
CA PRO A 110 21.46 16.23 1.28
C PRO A 110 20.58 17.03 0.31
N PHE A 111 21.16 17.96 -0.47
CA PHE A 111 20.43 18.72 -1.49
C PHE A 111 20.16 17.90 -2.76
N ALA A 112 20.90 16.81 -2.96
CA ALA A 112 20.76 15.91 -4.10
C ALA A 112 19.71 14.81 -3.85
N GLN A 113 19.28 14.60 -2.59
CA GLN A 113 18.24 13.63 -2.23
C GLN A 113 16.94 13.85 -3.02
N TRP A 114 16.47 15.09 -3.17
CA TRP A 114 15.25 15.37 -3.93
C TRP A 114 15.38 15.08 -5.43
N GLN A 115 16.60 15.12 -5.98
CA GLN A 115 16.84 14.71 -7.36
C GLN A 115 16.69 13.19 -7.52
N LEU A 116 17.22 12.42 -6.57
CA LEU A 116 17.02 10.96 -6.53
C LEU A 116 15.54 10.59 -6.45
N TYR A 117 14.80 11.20 -5.51
CA TYR A 117 13.35 10.99 -5.41
C TYR A 117 12.62 11.42 -6.68
N GLY A 118 13.05 12.51 -7.32
CA GLY A 118 12.47 13.00 -8.56
C GLY A 118 12.59 12.01 -9.71
N VAL A 119 13.79 11.44 -9.91
CA VAL A 119 14.00 10.40 -10.93
C VAL A 119 13.15 9.18 -10.64
N MET A 120 13.18 8.66 -9.41
CA MET A 120 12.43 7.46 -9.06
C MET A 120 10.92 7.67 -9.17
N ALA A 121 10.40 8.83 -8.76
CA ALA A 121 8.97 9.12 -8.86
C ALA A 121 8.52 9.24 -10.32
N HIS A 122 9.36 9.83 -11.18
CA HIS A 122 9.10 9.90 -12.62
C HIS A 122 9.00 8.49 -13.24
N GLU A 123 9.98 7.61 -12.98
CA GLU A 123 9.98 6.23 -13.50
C GLU A 123 8.81 5.39 -12.96
N VAL A 124 8.50 5.50 -11.66
CA VAL A 124 7.30 4.88 -11.10
C VAL A 124 6.03 5.40 -11.78
N GLY A 125 5.99 6.70 -12.10
CA GLY A 125 4.91 7.32 -12.87
C GLY A 125 4.68 6.66 -14.23
N HIS A 126 5.74 6.27 -14.94
CA HIS A 126 5.63 5.54 -16.21
C HIS A 126 5.02 4.14 -16.04
N HIS A 127 5.33 3.42 -14.96
CA HIS A 127 4.68 2.14 -14.67
C HIS A 127 3.22 2.29 -14.29
N LEU A 128 2.90 3.25 -13.42
CA LEU A 128 1.55 3.43 -12.90
C LEU A 128 0.57 3.93 -13.96
N GLN A 129 1.04 4.78 -14.88
CA GLN A 129 0.22 5.33 -15.97
C GLN A 129 0.23 4.44 -17.22
N GLY A 130 0.91 3.29 -17.17
CA GLY A 130 0.91 2.31 -18.27
C GLY A 130 1.74 2.72 -19.49
N HIS A 131 2.61 3.71 -19.37
CA HIS A 131 3.46 4.21 -20.46
C HIS A 131 4.45 3.14 -20.97
N THR A 132 4.75 2.15 -20.14
CA THR A 132 5.68 1.05 -20.46
C THR A 132 5.07 -0.08 -21.28
N ILE A 133 3.74 -0.11 -21.46
CA ILE A 133 3.02 -1.24 -22.06
C ILE A 133 3.19 -1.33 -23.59
N THR A 134 3.34 -0.18 -24.28
CA THR A 134 3.38 -0.15 -25.74
C THR A 134 4.76 -0.36 -26.34
N GLY A 135 5.84 -0.34 -25.53
CA GLY A 135 7.22 -0.50 -25.99
C GLY A 135 7.72 0.58 -26.95
N THR A 136 6.94 1.65 -27.18
CA THR A 136 7.23 2.70 -28.16
C THR A 136 8.22 3.77 -27.69
N GLY A 137 8.81 3.59 -26.49
CA GLY A 137 9.63 4.60 -25.82
C GLY A 137 8.85 5.85 -25.38
N SER A 138 9.59 6.85 -24.91
CA SER A 138 9.06 8.12 -24.40
C SER A 138 8.46 8.99 -25.50
N ARG A 139 7.34 9.64 -25.18
CA ARG A 139 6.70 10.68 -25.99
C ARG A 139 6.46 11.92 -25.15
N PRO A 140 6.49 13.13 -25.75
CA PRO A 140 6.31 14.37 -24.99
C PRO A 140 5.08 14.39 -24.05
N PRO A 141 3.88 13.86 -24.41
CA PRO A 141 2.76 13.81 -23.48
C PRO A 141 2.99 12.89 -22.27
N THR A 142 3.47 11.66 -22.50
CA THR A 142 3.68 10.66 -21.44
C THR A 142 4.81 11.06 -20.50
N GLU A 143 5.82 11.74 -21.05
CA GLU A 143 6.84 12.41 -20.27
C GLU A 143 6.20 13.42 -19.31
N LEU A 144 5.38 14.36 -19.82
CA LEU A 144 4.76 15.42 -19.00
C LEU A 144 3.82 14.86 -17.93
N GLU A 145 3.14 13.76 -18.22
CA GLU A 145 2.31 13.02 -17.27
C GLU A 145 3.17 12.40 -16.15
N ALA A 146 4.33 11.83 -16.47
CA ALA A 146 5.26 11.29 -15.47
C ALA A 146 5.88 12.38 -14.58
N ASP A 147 6.22 13.56 -15.14
CA ASP A 147 6.69 14.71 -14.36
C ASP A 147 5.62 15.28 -13.43
N GLU A 148 4.37 15.37 -13.91
CA GLU A 148 3.27 15.85 -13.08
C GLU A 148 3.00 14.88 -11.93
N TYR A 149 3.12 13.57 -12.16
CA TYR A 149 3.08 12.57 -11.10
C TYR A 149 4.27 12.71 -10.12
N ALA A 150 5.47 12.95 -10.63
CA ALA A 150 6.65 13.14 -9.79
C ALA A 150 6.50 14.39 -8.90
N GLY A 151 6.10 15.53 -9.46
CA GLY A 151 5.84 16.75 -8.68
C GLY A 151 4.76 16.58 -7.61
N PHE A 152 3.70 15.83 -7.90
CA PHE A 152 2.67 15.46 -6.92
C PHE A 152 3.26 14.64 -5.76
N THR A 153 4.08 13.65 -6.08
CA THR A 153 4.70 12.75 -5.10
C THR A 153 5.70 13.48 -4.22
N LEU A 154 6.59 14.27 -4.81
CA LEU A 154 7.60 15.06 -4.07
C LEU A 154 6.94 16.06 -3.11
N SER A 155 5.87 16.71 -3.55
CA SER A 155 5.06 17.58 -2.69
C SER A 155 4.45 16.82 -1.51
N ALA A 156 3.99 15.58 -1.72
CA ALA A 156 3.41 14.75 -0.68
C ALA A 156 4.44 14.32 0.36
N LEU A 157 5.68 14.13 -0.06
CA LEU A 157 6.83 13.78 0.77
C LEU A 157 7.46 15.00 1.47
N GLY A 158 6.98 16.22 1.17
CA GLY A 158 7.34 17.44 1.89
C GLY A 158 8.33 18.36 1.18
N ALA A 159 8.71 18.10 -0.08
CA ALA A 159 9.59 18.98 -0.84
C ALA A 159 8.95 20.36 -1.04
N SER A 160 9.74 21.43 -0.90
CA SER A 160 9.39 22.75 -1.46
C SER A 160 9.32 22.69 -2.99
N LEU A 161 8.70 23.68 -3.64
CA LEU A 161 8.63 23.72 -5.10
C LEU A 161 10.03 23.76 -5.74
N THR A 162 10.95 24.53 -5.15
CA THR A 162 12.34 24.62 -5.62
C THR A 162 13.07 23.28 -5.51
N GLU A 163 12.89 22.56 -4.41
CA GLU A 163 13.43 21.20 -4.23
C GLU A 163 12.78 20.21 -5.21
N ALA A 164 11.45 20.28 -5.38
CA ALA A 164 10.74 19.42 -6.32
C ALA A 164 11.17 19.67 -7.77
N GLN A 165 11.63 20.88 -8.11
CA GLN A 165 12.09 21.23 -9.47
C GLN A 165 13.60 21.06 -9.67
N SER A 166 14.38 20.74 -8.63
CA SER A 166 15.84 20.81 -8.67
C SER A 166 16.46 19.88 -9.72
N LEU A 167 15.88 18.71 -9.93
CA LEU A 167 16.28 17.75 -10.98
C LEU A 167 16.03 18.33 -12.38
N TRP A 168 14.80 18.76 -12.63
CA TRP A 168 14.38 19.26 -13.94
C TRP A 168 15.06 20.58 -14.33
N ALA A 169 15.51 21.37 -13.34
CA ALA A 169 16.30 22.57 -13.56
C ALA A 169 17.64 22.28 -14.28
N THR A 170 18.15 21.04 -14.21
CA THR A 170 19.39 20.62 -14.88
C THR A 170 19.21 20.17 -16.33
N LEU A 171 17.97 20.01 -16.80
CA LEU A 171 17.67 19.50 -18.14
C LEU A 171 17.92 20.53 -19.24
N SER A 172 17.92 20.07 -20.49
CA SER A 172 18.12 20.91 -21.68
C SER A 172 16.99 21.95 -21.87
N GLU A 173 17.38 23.18 -22.21
CA GLU A 173 16.43 24.23 -22.56
C GLU A 173 15.60 23.90 -23.81
N SER A 174 16.21 23.21 -24.78
CA SER A 174 15.55 22.74 -25.99
C SER A 174 14.97 21.33 -25.78
N GLY A 175 13.82 21.08 -26.41
CA GLY A 175 13.21 19.76 -26.47
C GLY A 175 13.71 18.94 -27.65
N SER A 176 13.33 17.66 -27.66
CA SER A 176 13.57 16.71 -28.72
C SER A 176 12.26 16.05 -29.17
N VAL A 177 12.35 15.08 -30.08
CA VAL A 177 11.20 14.28 -30.55
C VAL A 177 10.55 13.50 -29.40
N THR A 178 11.36 13.06 -28.43
CA THR A 178 10.90 12.19 -27.33
C THR A 178 10.74 12.93 -26.02
N HIS A 179 11.50 14.00 -25.79
CA HIS A 179 11.54 14.72 -24.51
C HIS A 179 11.15 16.20 -24.67
N PRO A 180 10.20 16.73 -23.89
CA PRO A 180 9.86 18.14 -23.91
C PRO A 180 11.01 19.05 -23.46
N PRO A 181 11.02 20.33 -23.87
CA PRO A 181 11.98 21.31 -23.36
C PRO A 181 11.82 21.54 -21.85
N ARG A 182 12.91 21.92 -21.16
CA ARG A 182 12.96 22.13 -19.70
C ARG A 182 11.80 22.93 -19.14
N HIS A 183 11.41 24.05 -19.78
CA HIS A 183 10.33 24.89 -19.27
C HIS A 183 8.98 24.15 -19.17
N GLN A 184 8.69 23.23 -20.11
CA GLN A 184 7.46 22.43 -20.06
C GLN A 184 7.51 21.35 -18.97
N ARG A 185 8.69 20.74 -18.79
CA ARG A 185 8.97 19.75 -17.75
C ARG A 185 8.81 20.38 -16.36
N LEU A 186 9.45 21.53 -16.11
CA LEU A 186 9.31 22.32 -14.88
C LEU A 186 7.87 22.71 -14.58
N ALA A 187 7.12 23.14 -15.60
CA ALA A 187 5.71 23.47 -15.46
C ALA A 187 4.85 22.23 -15.14
N ALA A 188 5.19 21.05 -15.65
CA ALA A 188 4.50 19.81 -15.32
C ALA A 188 4.71 19.40 -13.85
N VAL A 189 5.96 19.45 -13.39
CA VAL A 189 6.30 19.24 -11.98
C VAL A 189 5.54 20.23 -11.08
N GLU A 190 5.53 21.51 -11.45
CA GLU A 190 4.80 22.54 -10.70
C GLU A 190 3.30 22.27 -10.66
N ARG A 191 2.67 21.88 -11.78
CA ARG A 191 1.25 21.49 -11.79
C ARG A 191 0.97 20.35 -10.82
N GLY A 192 1.80 19.31 -10.82
CA GLY A 192 1.68 18.17 -9.91
C GLY A 192 1.85 18.57 -8.45
N TRP A 193 2.87 19.39 -8.19
CA TRP A 193 3.20 19.90 -6.87
C TRP A 193 2.08 20.77 -6.30
N ILE A 194 1.55 21.71 -7.10
CA ILE A 194 0.40 22.56 -6.78
C ILE A 194 -0.84 21.70 -6.57
N ARG A 195 -1.10 20.71 -7.43
CA ARG A 195 -2.24 19.78 -7.27
C ARG A 195 -2.19 19.08 -5.93
N ARG A 196 -1.02 18.66 -5.46
CA ARG A 196 -0.84 18.08 -4.12
C ARG A 196 -0.94 19.11 -2.99
N LYS A 197 -0.40 20.32 -3.15
CA LYS A 197 -0.50 21.39 -2.13
C LYS A 197 -1.92 21.92 -1.97
N GLY A 198 -2.64 22.07 -3.07
CA GLY A 198 -4.08 22.30 -3.11
C GLY A 198 -4.89 21.13 -2.55
N GLN A 199 -4.24 19.99 -2.32
CA GLN A 199 -4.73 18.82 -1.58
C GLN A 199 -4.03 18.63 -0.21
N SER A 200 -3.46 19.67 0.40
CA SER A 200 -3.19 19.66 1.85
C SER A 200 -4.52 19.63 2.60
N PRO A 201 -4.62 19.03 3.82
CA PRO A 201 -5.88 18.56 4.40
C PRO A 201 -6.76 19.69 4.96
N ALA A 202 -7.18 20.63 4.11
CA ALA A 202 -8.38 21.46 4.23
C ALA A 202 -8.50 22.41 3.00
N SER A 203 -9.60 22.24 2.25
CA SER A 203 -10.28 23.20 1.36
C SER A 203 -9.48 23.86 0.21
N THR A 204 -9.93 23.81 -1.04
CA THR A 204 -11.04 24.66 -1.51
C THR A 204 -11.79 23.99 -2.67
N ARG A 205 -13.06 23.62 -2.45
CA ARG A 205 -14.04 23.32 -3.51
C ARG A 205 -14.77 24.63 -3.84
N PRO A 206 -15.07 24.97 -5.10
CA PRO A 206 -15.87 26.16 -5.41
C PRO A 206 -17.29 26.02 -4.83
N ALA A 207 -17.78 27.07 -4.15
CA ALA A 207 -19.18 27.21 -3.76
C ALA A 207 -20.01 27.68 -4.99
N ALA A 208 -21.27 27.30 -5.23
CA ALA A 208 -22.28 26.74 -4.34
C ALA A 208 -23.37 25.99 -5.15
N GLN A 209 -23.98 24.98 -4.52
CA GLN A 209 -25.38 25.06 -4.09
C GLN A 209 -25.48 24.37 -2.72
N PRO A 210 -26.42 24.79 -1.84
CA PRO A 210 -26.44 24.35 -0.46
C PRO A 210 -26.96 22.91 -0.39
N SER A 211 -26.04 21.95 -0.32
CA SER A 211 -26.33 20.62 0.20
C SER A 211 -25.63 20.47 1.54
N THR A 212 -26.43 20.07 2.51
CA THR A 212 -26.08 19.84 3.91
C THR A 212 -24.78 19.08 4.08
N SER A 213 -23.91 19.59 4.96
CA SER A 213 -22.70 18.95 5.51
C SER A 213 -22.65 17.43 5.32
N SER A 214 -21.93 16.96 4.30
CA SER A 214 -21.51 15.57 4.21
C SER A 214 -20.03 15.52 4.52
N ALA A 215 -19.71 14.98 5.70
CA ALA A 215 -18.37 14.53 6.04
C ALA A 215 -17.80 13.63 4.93
N PRO A 216 -16.46 13.48 4.84
CA PRO A 216 -15.86 12.59 3.85
C PRO A 216 -16.49 11.19 3.94
N PRO A 217 -16.86 10.57 2.81
CA PRO A 217 -17.45 9.23 2.83
C PRO A 217 -16.49 8.26 3.54
N PRO A 218 -16.98 7.31 4.32
CA PRO A 218 -16.13 6.31 4.95
C PRO A 218 -15.31 5.61 3.86
N PRO A 219 -13.98 5.45 4.03
CA PRO A 219 -13.16 4.69 3.10
C PRO A 219 -13.84 3.35 2.76
N GLY A 220 -13.98 3.01 1.48
CA GLY A 220 -14.75 1.83 1.05
C GLY A 220 -14.28 0.50 1.68
N ARG A 221 -13.02 0.44 2.13
CA ARG A 221 -12.50 -0.69 2.93
C ARG A 221 -13.24 -0.94 4.25
N TYR A 222 -13.84 0.10 4.83
CA TYR A 222 -14.61 0.07 6.07
C TYR A 222 -16.06 -0.35 5.86
N MET A 223 -16.55 -0.45 4.63
CA MET A 223 -17.94 -0.83 4.34
C MET A 223 -18.08 -2.33 4.00
N ARG A 224 -17.34 -3.18 4.72
CA ARG A 224 -17.39 -4.63 4.57
C ARG A 224 -17.94 -5.25 5.84
N ASN A 225 -18.73 -6.32 5.70
CA ASN A 225 -19.26 -7.10 6.81
C ASN A 225 -19.95 -6.21 7.86
N CYS A 226 -21.07 -5.58 7.46
CA CYS A 226 -21.75 -4.58 8.28
C CYS A 226 -23.00 -5.14 8.96
N VAL A 227 -23.33 -4.57 10.12
CA VAL A 227 -24.61 -4.73 10.82
C VAL A 227 -25.20 -3.36 11.16
N SER A 228 -26.51 -3.22 11.02
CA SER A 228 -27.23 -2.02 11.46
C SER A 228 -27.32 -1.97 12.97
N ILE A 229 -26.95 -0.83 13.56
CA ILE A 229 -26.95 -0.61 15.01
C ILE A 229 -27.62 0.71 15.36
N SER A 230 -27.86 0.93 16.65
CA SER A 230 -28.16 2.26 17.19
C SER A 230 -27.00 2.76 18.04
N ALA A 231 -26.51 3.95 17.74
CA ALA A 231 -25.43 4.61 18.46
C ALA A 231 -25.83 6.06 18.74
N SER A 232 -25.72 6.51 20.00
CA SER A 232 -26.18 7.85 20.42
C SER A 232 -27.64 8.14 20.04
N ASN A 233 -28.52 7.14 20.16
CA ASN A 233 -29.93 7.19 19.75
C ASN A 233 -30.14 7.52 18.25
N ARG A 234 -29.18 7.15 17.40
CA ARG A 234 -29.25 7.33 15.94
C ARG A 234 -28.94 6.04 15.21
N PRO A 235 -29.51 5.82 14.01
CA PRO A 235 -29.10 4.73 13.14
C PRO A 235 -27.62 4.85 12.76
N ALA A 236 -26.92 3.74 12.77
CA ALA A 236 -25.54 3.63 12.32
C ALA A 236 -25.28 2.24 11.72
N GLN A 237 -24.19 2.13 10.96
CA GLN A 237 -23.65 0.85 10.48
C GLN A 237 -22.36 0.55 11.23
N LEU A 238 -22.24 -0.66 11.77
CA LEU A 238 -21.01 -1.18 12.37
C LEU A 238 -20.44 -2.26 11.46
N CYS A 239 -19.23 -2.04 10.96
CA CYS A 239 -18.59 -2.86 9.94
C CYS A 239 -17.24 -3.38 10.42
N PHE A 240 -16.80 -4.54 9.94
CA PHE A 240 -15.58 -5.22 10.41
C PHE A 240 -14.69 -5.64 9.23
N SER A 241 -13.38 -5.53 9.41
CA SER A 241 -12.37 -5.83 8.39
C SER A 241 -12.44 -7.27 7.88
N SER A 242 -12.64 -8.22 8.80
CA SER A 242 -12.80 -9.65 8.53
C SER A 242 -13.65 -10.30 9.63
N TYR A 243 -13.94 -11.59 9.48
CA TYR A 243 -14.43 -12.43 10.57
C TYR A 243 -14.12 -13.90 10.28
N LEU A 244 -13.96 -14.71 11.32
CA LEU A 244 -13.75 -16.15 11.21
C LEU A 244 -14.99 -16.84 10.64
N ALA A 245 -14.80 -17.76 9.70
CA ALA A 245 -15.90 -18.54 9.15
C ALA A 245 -16.59 -19.37 10.24
N SER A 246 -17.92 -19.51 10.14
CA SER A 246 -18.71 -20.29 11.10
C SER A 246 -18.21 -21.74 11.21
N GLN A 247 -18.21 -22.26 12.43
CA GLN A 247 -17.73 -23.62 12.73
C GLN A 247 -18.79 -24.37 13.55
N GLY A 248 -19.38 -25.41 12.94
CA GLY A 248 -20.49 -26.15 13.52
C GLY A 248 -21.66 -25.20 13.82
N SER A 249 -22.07 -25.13 15.09
CA SER A 249 -23.16 -24.26 15.55
C SER A 249 -22.72 -22.85 15.95
N ASN A 250 -21.43 -22.51 15.88
CA ASN A 250 -20.92 -21.19 16.26
C ASN A 250 -20.78 -20.29 15.03
N SER A 251 -21.29 -19.07 15.12
CA SER A 251 -21.02 -17.95 14.23
C SER A 251 -20.01 -17.00 14.89
N TYR A 252 -19.29 -16.22 14.08
CA TYR A 252 -18.30 -15.24 14.57
C TYR A 252 -18.41 -13.86 13.89
N GLY A 253 -19.55 -13.60 13.24
CA GLY A 253 -19.74 -12.40 12.44
C GLY A 253 -20.04 -11.14 13.26
N PRO A 254 -20.10 -9.98 12.59
CA PRO A 254 -20.40 -8.66 13.18
C PRO A 254 -21.62 -8.61 14.10
N GLY A 255 -22.70 -9.30 13.72
CA GLY A 255 -23.96 -9.29 14.47
C GLY A 255 -23.84 -9.82 15.90
N ASN A 256 -22.84 -10.66 16.17
CA ASN A 256 -22.57 -11.16 17.51
C ASN A 256 -22.10 -10.08 18.49
N THR A 257 -21.69 -8.89 18.01
CA THR A 257 -21.30 -7.76 18.88
C THR A 257 -22.46 -6.88 19.31
N GLN A 258 -23.68 -7.24 18.88
CA GLN A 258 -24.90 -6.43 19.02
C GLN A 258 -26.10 -7.27 19.46
N ASP A 259 -25.90 -8.56 19.77
CA ASP A 259 -27.00 -9.50 20.09
C ASP A 259 -27.29 -9.56 21.60
N GLY A 260 -26.48 -8.90 22.43
CA GLY A 260 -26.61 -8.90 23.89
C GLY A 260 -26.26 -10.25 24.52
N ASN A 261 -25.70 -11.19 23.76
CA ASN A 261 -25.45 -12.54 24.20
C ASN A 261 -23.99 -12.73 24.59
N PRO A 262 -23.68 -12.92 25.88
CA PRO A 262 -22.30 -13.07 26.33
C PRO A 262 -21.60 -14.34 25.82
N ARG A 263 -22.32 -15.24 25.15
CA ARG A 263 -21.84 -16.54 24.63
C ARG A 263 -21.51 -16.52 23.14
N THR A 264 -21.71 -15.41 22.45
CA THR A 264 -21.29 -15.16 21.07
C THR A 264 -20.19 -14.10 21.10
N ALA A 265 -19.46 -13.96 19.98
CA ALA A 265 -18.47 -12.91 19.81
C ALA A 265 -18.20 -12.68 18.33
N TRP A 266 -17.79 -11.47 17.95
CA TRP A 266 -17.00 -11.31 16.74
C TRP A 266 -15.61 -11.89 16.99
N VAL A 267 -15.13 -12.67 16.03
CA VAL A 267 -13.76 -13.18 16.01
C VAL A 267 -13.19 -12.82 14.65
N GLU A 268 -12.04 -12.17 14.62
CA GLU A 268 -11.36 -11.84 13.37
C GLU A 268 -10.96 -13.12 12.59
N GLY A 269 -10.79 -13.00 11.28
CA GLY A 269 -10.60 -14.15 10.37
C GLY A 269 -9.26 -14.19 9.65
N VAL A 270 -8.26 -13.42 10.08
CA VAL A 270 -6.92 -13.42 9.49
C VAL A 270 -6.01 -14.39 10.23
N SER A 271 -4.90 -14.77 9.59
CA SER A 271 -3.87 -15.56 10.25
C SER A 271 -3.13 -14.71 11.28
N GLY A 272 -2.86 -15.25 12.46
CA GLY A 272 -2.09 -14.58 13.49
C GLY A 272 -2.98 -13.99 14.57
N GLN A 273 -2.50 -12.92 15.20
CA GLN A 273 -3.09 -12.33 16.41
C GLN A 273 -4.20 -11.30 16.14
N GLY A 274 -4.52 -11.01 14.87
CA GLY A 274 -5.50 -9.98 14.51
C GLY A 274 -5.01 -8.53 14.71
N VAL A 275 -3.71 -8.27 14.86
CA VAL A 275 -3.18 -6.90 14.89
C VAL A 275 -3.37 -6.26 13.50
N GLY A 276 -3.88 -5.02 13.47
CA GLY A 276 -4.28 -4.31 12.25
C GLY A 276 -5.72 -4.56 11.81
N GLU A 277 -6.37 -5.61 12.33
CA GLU A 277 -7.80 -5.79 12.15
C GLU A 277 -8.57 -4.68 12.85
N ASN A 278 -9.74 -4.37 12.31
CA ASN A 278 -10.46 -3.17 12.70
C ASN A 278 -11.98 -3.33 12.57
N PHE A 279 -12.68 -2.46 13.29
CA PHE A 279 -14.08 -2.19 13.06
C PHE A 279 -14.32 -0.70 12.86
N SER A 280 -15.39 -0.37 12.16
CA SER A 280 -15.75 1.01 11.86
C SER A 280 -17.22 1.24 12.12
N ILE A 281 -17.55 2.38 12.72
CA ILE A 281 -18.91 2.87 12.84
C ILE A 281 -19.15 4.00 11.84
N ILE A 282 -20.29 3.96 11.15
CA ILE A 282 -20.68 4.91 10.11
C ILE A 282 -22.07 5.45 10.45
N PHE A 283 -22.23 6.76 10.35
CA PHE A 283 -23.47 7.48 10.62
C PHE A 283 -24.01 8.16 9.36
N ASP A 284 -25.32 8.25 9.25
CA ASP A 284 -26.00 8.99 8.17
C ASP A 284 -25.87 10.51 8.33
N ALA A 285 -25.47 10.97 9.51
CA ALA A 285 -25.17 12.38 9.82
C ALA A 285 -24.07 12.49 10.89
N PRO A 286 -23.28 13.58 10.91
CA PRO A 286 -22.27 13.81 11.94
C PRO A 286 -22.84 13.65 13.35
N THR A 287 -22.25 12.75 14.12
CA THR A 287 -22.72 12.33 15.43
C THR A 287 -21.57 12.44 16.43
N HIS A 288 -21.89 12.96 17.61
CA HIS A 288 -20.95 13.02 18.72
C HIS A 288 -21.12 11.75 19.55
N LEU A 289 -20.02 11.01 19.71
CA LEU A 289 -19.97 9.84 20.59
C LEU A 289 -19.38 10.28 21.93
N SER A 290 -20.09 9.98 23.01
CA SER A 290 -19.66 10.29 24.37
C SER A 290 -18.88 9.13 25.00
N VAL A 291 -19.31 7.89 24.76
CA VAL A 291 -18.74 6.69 25.40
C VAL A 291 -18.81 5.50 24.45
N LEU A 292 -17.68 4.78 24.34
CA LEU A 292 -17.65 3.40 23.85
C LEU A 292 -17.69 2.46 25.06
N SER A 293 -18.69 1.58 25.12
CA SER A 293 -18.72 0.44 26.04
C SER A 293 -18.36 -0.83 25.28
N ILE A 294 -17.36 -1.57 25.74
CA ILE A 294 -16.89 -2.79 25.09
C ILE A 294 -16.78 -3.94 26.08
N ARG A 295 -17.17 -5.13 25.65
CA ARG A 295 -16.91 -6.39 26.36
C ARG A 295 -15.85 -7.17 25.59
N ASN A 296 -14.63 -7.13 26.11
CA ASN A 296 -13.43 -7.62 25.44
C ASN A 296 -13.35 -9.16 25.45
N GLY A 297 -12.65 -9.74 24.47
CA GLY A 297 -12.41 -11.18 24.35
C GLY A 297 -13.67 -11.96 23.97
N TYR A 298 -13.54 -13.30 23.94
CA TYR A 298 -14.68 -14.21 23.76
C TYR A 298 -15.20 -14.69 25.11
N ALA A 299 -16.14 -13.93 25.65
CA ALA A 299 -16.51 -13.98 27.06
C ALA A 299 -17.58 -15.04 27.42
N LYS A 300 -17.66 -16.09 26.60
CA LYS A 300 -18.58 -17.23 26.74
C LYS A 300 -18.36 -18.04 28.02
N SER A 301 -17.08 -18.17 28.40
CA SER A 301 -16.62 -18.79 29.65
C SER A 301 -15.17 -18.41 29.88
N GLU A 302 -14.69 -18.49 31.13
CA GLU A 302 -13.28 -18.22 31.48
C GLU A 302 -12.29 -19.01 30.62
N ARG A 303 -12.63 -20.27 30.32
CA ARG A 303 -11.82 -21.14 29.48
C ARG A 303 -11.74 -20.66 28.03
N VAL A 304 -12.84 -20.15 27.47
CA VAL A 304 -12.86 -19.64 26.09
C VAL A 304 -12.15 -18.29 26.03
N TYR A 305 -12.42 -17.43 27.01
CA TYR A 305 -11.79 -16.12 27.15
C TYR A 305 -10.26 -16.20 27.20
N SER A 306 -9.70 -17.08 28.03
CA SER A 306 -8.24 -17.27 28.17
C SER A 306 -7.59 -17.97 26.96
N ARG A 307 -8.35 -18.75 26.18
CA ARG A 307 -7.83 -19.48 25.01
C ARG A 307 -7.79 -18.65 23.75
N ASN A 308 -8.67 -17.67 23.58
CA ASN A 308 -8.68 -16.73 22.46
C ASN A 308 -7.87 -15.48 22.78
N SER A 309 -7.40 -14.79 21.74
CA SER A 309 -6.74 -13.50 21.90
C SER A 309 -7.76 -12.40 22.20
N ARG A 310 -7.30 -11.37 22.92
CA ARG A 310 -8.14 -10.31 23.48
C ARG A 310 -7.46 -8.98 23.19
N VAL A 311 -8.22 -7.94 22.92
CA VAL A 311 -7.63 -6.64 22.56
C VAL A 311 -6.93 -6.02 23.77
N ARG A 312 -5.68 -5.55 23.61
CA ARG A 312 -4.97 -4.78 24.65
C ARG A 312 -5.04 -3.29 24.36
N SER A 313 -4.78 -2.87 23.13
CA SER A 313 -4.81 -1.45 22.77
C SER A 313 -5.36 -1.24 21.37
N MET A 314 -6.04 -0.09 21.19
CA MET A 314 -6.61 0.31 19.92
C MET A 314 -6.34 1.78 19.61
N ARG A 315 -6.31 2.08 18.31
CA ARG A 315 -6.33 3.44 17.75
C ARG A 315 -7.69 3.74 17.17
N ILE A 316 -8.27 4.88 17.55
CA ILE A 316 -9.47 5.44 16.96
C ILE A 316 -9.07 6.54 15.98
N THR A 317 -9.61 6.52 14.77
CA THR A 317 -9.49 7.60 13.78
C THR A 317 -10.87 8.07 13.37
N GLY A 318 -11.21 9.33 13.63
CA GLY A 318 -12.48 9.94 13.22
C GLY A 318 -12.45 10.49 11.79
N SER A 319 -13.63 10.70 11.21
CA SER A 319 -13.79 11.29 9.86
C SER A 319 -13.22 12.71 9.71
N ASN A 320 -12.94 13.38 10.82
CA ASN A 320 -12.30 14.70 10.89
C ASN A 320 -10.78 14.64 11.04
N GLY A 321 -10.18 13.44 10.97
CA GLY A 321 -8.74 13.22 11.08
C GLY A 321 -8.21 13.18 12.52
N LYS A 322 -9.03 13.48 13.53
CA LYS A 322 -8.63 13.34 14.94
C LYS A 322 -8.40 11.87 15.26
N GLN A 323 -7.38 11.62 16.08
CA GLN A 323 -7.01 10.30 16.54
C GLN A 323 -6.89 10.26 18.05
N ALA A 324 -7.21 9.12 18.63
CA ALA A 324 -7.01 8.84 20.04
C ALA A 324 -6.67 7.36 20.22
N ASN A 325 -5.84 7.03 21.20
CA ASN A 325 -5.56 5.65 21.56
C ASN A 325 -6.20 5.34 22.91
N PHE A 326 -6.58 4.08 23.12
CA PHE A 326 -7.02 3.59 24.41
C PHE A 326 -6.55 2.15 24.65
N THR A 327 -6.51 1.77 25.91
CA THR A 327 -6.17 0.41 26.35
C THR A 327 -7.37 -0.23 27.03
N LEU A 328 -7.46 -1.55 26.90
CA LEU A 328 -8.44 -2.38 27.61
C LEU A 328 -7.70 -3.21 28.64
N ARG A 329 -8.32 -3.36 29.81
CA ARG A 329 -7.86 -4.31 30.83
C ARG A 329 -8.13 -5.73 30.33
N ASP A 330 -7.31 -6.68 30.76
CA ASP A 330 -7.49 -8.12 30.50
C ASP A 330 -8.61 -8.69 31.38
N THR A 331 -9.84 -8.20 31.15
CA THR A 331 -11.07 -8.71 31.76
C THR A 331 -12.18 -8.82 30.71
N SER A 332 -13.08 -9.77 30.94
CA SER A 332 -14.32 -9.96 30.18
C SER A 332 -15.49 -9.09 30.67
N ASP A 333 -15.25 -8.26 31.68
CA ASP A 333 -16.21 -7.27 32.17
C ASP A 333 -16.40 -6.13 31.16
N TRP A 334 -17.52 -5.43 31.29
CA TRP A 334 -17.76 -4.19 30.56
C TRP A 334 -16.72 -3.11 30.91
N GLN A 335 -16.20 -2.47 29.87
CA GLN A 335 -15.24 -1.37 30.00
C GLN A 335 -15.76 -0.16 29.23
N GLN A 336 -15.67 1.02 29.84
CA GLN A 336 -16.12 2.27 29.25
C GLN A 336 -14.93 3.14 28.87
N ILE A 337 -14.93 3.62 27.64
CA ILE A 337 -13.87 4.43 27.04
C ILE A 337 -14.45 5.81 26.73
N GLY A 338 -14.10 6.79 27.57
CA GLY A 338 -14.56 8.17 27.44
C GLY A 338 -13.70 9.05 26.53
N THR A 339 -12.47 8.64 26.20
CA THR A 339 -11.56 9.38 25.31
C THR A 339 -12.12 9.58 23.90
N ILE A 340 -13.16 8.82 23.53
CA ILE A 340 -13.89 9.00 22.28
C ILE A 340 -14.64 10.34 22.20
N ALA A 341 -14.99 10.94 23.35
CA ALA A 341 -15.69 12.23 23.41
C ALA A 341 -14.90 13.37 22.74
N ASP A 342 -13.57 13.29 22.77
CA ASP A 342 -12.67 14.33 22.27
C ASP A 342 -12.58 14.36 20.73
N LEU A 343 -13.09 13.31 20.07
CA LEU A 343 -13.21 13.27 18.61
C LEU A 343 -14.19 14.33 18.09
N GLY A 344 -15.13 14.81 18.90
CA GLY A 344 -16.18 15.71 18.45
C GLY A 344 -17.15 15.04 17.46
N PRO A 345 -17.96 15.81 16.72
CA PRO A 345 -18.89 15.25 15.74
C PRO A 345 -18.14 14.58 14.58
N ILE A 346 -18.48 13.33 14.31
CA ILE A 346 -17.88 12.49 13.27
C ILE A 346 -18.97 11.78 12.46
N ALA A 347 -18.77 11.61 11.16
CA ALA A 347 -19.66 10.77 10.35
C ALA A 347 -19.22 9.32 10.28
N TRP A 348 -17.96 9.04 10.62
CA TRP A 348 -17.48 7.69 10.85
C TRP A 348 -16.28 7.71 11.80
N ALA A 349 -16.02 6.59 12.46
CA ALA A 349 -14.78 6.33 13.19
C ALA A 349 -14.30 4.89 12.91
N ASN A 350 -12.99 4.73 12.72
CA ASN A 350 -12.32 3.44 12.60
C ASN A 350 -11.54 3.13 13.87
N PHE A 351 -11.67 1.89 14.36
CA PHE A 351 -11.03 1.36 15.55
C PHE A 351 -10.11 0.21 15.13
N GLU A 352 -8.80 0.44 15.19
CA GLU A 352 -7.77 -0.50 14.76
C GLU A 352 -7.08 -1.15 15.95
N ILE A 353 -6.93 -2.47 15.94
CA ILE A 353 -6.21 -3.23 16.97
C ILE A 353 -4.72 -2.98 16.81
N LEU A 354 -4.09 -2.39 17.83
CA LEU A 354 -2.65 -2.13 17.85
C LEU A 354 -1.87 -3.23 18.57
N ASP A 355 -2.46 -3.81 19.62
CA ASP A 355 -1.83 -4.86 20.44
C ASP A 355 -2.88 -5.74 21.11
N VAL A 356 -2.49 -6.96 21.48
CA VAL A 356 -3.37 -7.97 22.08
C VAL A 356 -2.78 -8.62 23.34
N TYR A 357 -3.65 -9.18 24.15
CA TYR A 357 -3.31 -10.25 25.08
C TYR A 357 -3.46 -11.57 24.33
N ALA A 358 -2.33 -12.25 24.09
CA ALA A 358 -2.34 -13.50 23.36
C ALA A 358 -3.19 -14.57 24.08
N GLY A 359 -3.98 -15.30 23.29
CA GLY A 359 -4.68 -16.50 23.73
C GLY A 359 -3.70 -17.63 24.04
N THR A 360 -4.08 -18.50 24.98
CA THR A 360 -3.28 -19.68 25.33
C THR A 360 -3.34 -20.80 24.29
N HIS A 361 -4.25 -20.71 23.32
CA HIS A 361 -4.44 -21.77 22.32
C HIS A 361 -4.77 -21.25 20.92
N TYR A 362 -5.66 -20.26 20.82
CA TYR A 362 -6.08 -19.67 19.55
C TYR A 362 -5.43 -18.30 19.42
N GLN A 363 -5.01 -17.98 18.21
CA GLN A 363 -4.46 -16.65 17.92
C GLN A 363 -5.56 -15.66 17.53
N ASP A 364 -6.76 -16.15 17.25
CA ASP A 364 -7.89 -15.35 16.79
C ASP A 364 -8.36 -14.38 17.90
N THR A 365 -8.34 -13.08 17.60
CA THR A 365 -8.78 -12.03 18.52
C THR A 365 -10.30 -11.86 18.50
N ALA A 366 -10.89 -11.76 19.68
CA ALA A 366 -12.33 -11.70 19.84
C ALA A 366 -12.82 -10.45 20.59
N ILE A 367 -14.03 -10.00 20.23
CA ILE A 367 -14.80 -8.98 20.96
C ILE A 367 -16.23 -9.50 21.12
N THR A 368 -16.73 -9.52 22.36
CA THR A 368 -18.07 -10.04 22.65
C THR A 368 -19.15 -9.02 22.35
N GLU A 369 -19.00 -7.78 22.79
CA GLU A 369 -20.05 -6.75 22.64
C GLU A 369 -19.46 -5.35 22.46
N ILE A 370 -20.15 -4.52 21.68
CA ILE A 370 -19.77 -3.12 21.42
C ILE A 370 -21.01 -2.25 21.49
N VAL A 371 -20.99 -1.19 22.31
CA VAL A 371 -22.11 -0.23 22.43
C VAL A 371 -21.57 1.19 22.42
N PHE A 372 -22.22 2.05 21.63
CA PHE A 372 -21.87 3.46 21.51
C PHE A 372 -22.98 4.35 22.07
N LYS A 373 -22.60 5.34 22.88
CA LYS A 373 -23.51 6.32 23.48
C LYS A 373 -23.21 7.73 23.05
#